data_AF-A0A642UUX0-F1
#
_entry.id   AF-A0A642UUX0-F1
#
_cell.length_a   1.000
_cell.length_b   1.000
_cell.length_c   1.000
_cell.angle_alpha   90.00
_cell.angle_beta   90.00
_cell.angle_gamma   90.00
#
_symmetry.space_group_name_H-M   'P 1'
#
loop_
_entity.id
_entity.type
_entity.pdbx_description
1 polymer ?
#
loop_
_entity_poly.entity_id
_entity_poly.type
_entity_poly.pdbx_seq_one_letter_code
_entity_poly.pdbx_strand_id
1 'polypeptide(L)'
;MQVNPPQKTIEGDLFDAFVKAGAISKDNSDDPKKSSFMRAARTDKGVHAAGNVVSLKLIVEDEDVVEKINQNLPEQIRVWGINRTNKSFECRKLCGSRVYEYLIPSYSFLPPKPGSAFAERLNEVAKEKPGVTKDDPEGDLFWAEVEKRLAAEGVSKEDLRSYQEVTGEGEEVREESNANSKLGASVIKKIKTIENACRREYRISVQRLEKIRQCFKLYEGVHNFHNFTLGKGYKDPSAQRFMKSLTVSEPKLINGTEWLSIKIHGQSFMLHQIRKMVAMVALTIRYGAPESRITEAFGEQSISIPKAPSLGLLLEQPVYEAYNRKLETFGRDAITFEPYQEQMEEFKSKHIYDKIYTDEAKENVFHAFFAFMDSFKDSPFDYFTAHGITSSTKQQKISDEDKEELQGDNEG
;
A
#
# COMPACT_ATOMS: atom_id res chain seq x y z
N MET A 1 -3.05 12.56 6.99
CA MET A 1 -2.46 13.20 8.20
C MET A 1 -2.62 14.72 8.21
N GLN A 2 -2.04 15.43 7.22
CA GLN A 2 -1.87 16.88 7.22
C GLN A 2 -3.14 17.68 6.91
N VAL A 3 -3.30 18.85 7.54
CA VAL A 3 -4.38 19.82 7.29
C VAL A 3 -4.44 20.21 5.80
N ASN A 4 -5.59 19.97 5.18
CA ASN A 4 -5.91 20.33 3.80
C ASN A 4 -7.39 20.74 3.77
N PRO A 5 -7.73 22.03 3.95
CA PRO A 5 -9.11 22.48 3.95
C PRO A 5 -9.75 22.33 2.55
N PRO A 6 -11.03 21.93 2.44
CA PRO A 6 -12.02 21.75 3.51
C PRO A 6 -12.08 20.32 4.10
N GLN A 7 -11.19 19.41 3.70
CA GLN A 7 -11.26 18.02 4.15
C GLN A 7 -10.86 17.90 5.63
N LYS A 8 -11.54 17.01 6.36
CA LYS A 8 -11.12 16.63 7.72
C LYS A 8 -9.80 15.86 7.67
N THR A 9 -8.93 16.12 8.64
CA THR A 9 -7.60 15.52 8.72
C THR A 9 -7.29 15.15 10.16
N ILE A 10 -6.41 14.15 10.33
CA ILE A 10 -5.97 13.68 11.66
C ILE A 10 -5.32 14.82 12.45
N GLU A 11 -4.54 15.69 11.80
CA GLU A 11 -3.95 16.85 12.44
C GLU A 11 -4.99 17.88 12.90
N GLY A 12 -6.06 18.08 12.12
CA GLY A 12 -7.17 18.96 12.53
C GLY A 12 -7.84 18.43 13.81
N ASP A 13 -8.22 17.16 13.82
CA ASP A 13 -8.85 16.54 15.00
C ASP A 13 -7.92 16.55 16.23
N LEU A 14 -6.62 16.30 16.05
CA LEU A 14 -5.61 16.39 17.13
C LEU A 14 -5.49 17.81 17.67
N PHE A 15 -5.38 18.81 16.78
CA PHE A 15 -5.20 20.20 17.19
C PHE A 15 -6.43 20.72 17.93
N ASP A 16 -7.63 20.43 17.43
CA ASP A 16 -8.88 20.76 18.10
C ASP A 16 -8.98 20.10 19.48
N ALA A 17 -8.56 18.84 19.62
CA ALA A 17 -8.53 18.15 20.89
C ALA A 17 -7.53 18.78 21.88
N PHE A 18 -6.35 19.20 21.41
CA PHE A 18 -5.37 19.90 22.25
C PHE A 18 -5.91 21.23 22.77
N VAL A 19 -6.63 21.99 21.95
CA VAL A 19 -7.29 23.24 22.36
C VAL A 19 -8.37 22.97 23.40
N LYS A 20 -9.25 21.99 23.15
CA LYS A 20 -10.35 21.64 24.07
C LYS A 20 -9.87 21.10 25.42
N ALA A 21 -8.76 20.36 25.42
CA ALA A 21 -8.14 19.86 26.64
C ALA A 21 -7.37 20.93 27.42
N GLY A 22 -7.26 22.17 26.90
CA GLY A 22 -6.49 23.24 27.53
C GLY A 22 -4.97 23.12 27.34
N ALA A 23 -4.51 22.18 26.51
CA ALA A 23 -3.09 21.98 26.22
C ALA A 23 -2.53 23.05 25.25
N ILE A 24 -3.41 23.78 24.55
CA ILE A 24 -3.06 24.93 23.71
C ILE A 24 -3.90 26.14 24.17
N SER A 25 -3.24 27.29 24.34
CA SER A 25 -3.91 28.53 24.74
C SER A 25 -4.85 29.05 23.65
N LYS A 26 -5.87 29.81 24.05
CA LYS A 26 -6.83 30.42 23.11
C LYS A 26 -6.16 31.28 22.05
N ASP A 27 -5.12 32.05 22.41
CA ASP A 27 -4.37 32.91 21.49
C ASP A 27 -3.61 32.15 20.39
N ASN A 28 -3.34 30.86 20.63
CA ASN A 28 -2.66 29.97 19.70
C ASN A 28 -3.60 28.96 19.04
N SER A 29 -4.92 29.04 19.28
CA SER A 29 -5.89 28.02 18.86
C SER A 29 -6.36 28.13 17.40
N ASP A 30 -5.93 29.16 16.68
CA ASP A 30 -6.31 29.47 15.31
C ASP A 30 -5.30 29.00 14.25
N ASP A 31 -4.03 28.78 14.62
CA ASP A 31 -2.99 28.31 13.70
C ASP A 31 -2.00 27.35 14.40
N PRO A 32 -1.93 26.07 13.97
CA PRO A 32 -0.96 25.10 14.49
C PRO A 32 0.50 25.52 14.40
N LYS A 33 0.85 26.43 13.48
CA LYS A 33 2.21 26.97 13.35
C LYS A 33 2.62 27.79 14.58
N LYS A 34 1.68 28.44 15.27
CA LYS A 34 1.96 29.19 16.51
C LYS A 34 2.48 28.29 17.63
N SER A 35 2.08 27.01 17.62
CA SER A 35 2.56 25.98 18.54
C SER A 35 3.71 25.13 17.98
N SER A 36 4.30 25.52 16.85
CA SER A 36 5.41 24.81 16.20
C SER A 36 5.07 23.34 15.87
N PHE A 37 3.83 23.08 15.45
CA PHE A 37 3.35 21.73 15.13
C PHE A 37 4.12 21.10 13.97
N MET A 38 4.79 19.98 14.24
CA MET A 38 5.49 19.16 13.26
C MET A 38 5.11 17.68 13.42
N ARG A 39 5.25 16.91 12.34
CA ARG A 39 4.93 15.48 12.26
C ARG A 39 6.10 14.66 11.72
N ALA A 40 6.30 13.46 12.25
CA ALA A 40 7.41 12.59 11.87
C ALA A 40 7.22 11.92 10.50
N ALA A 41 5.97 11.55 10.21
CA ALA A 41 5.55 10.93 8.97
C ALA A 41 4.22 11.52 8.48
N ARG A 42 4.16 11.80 7.19
CA ARG A 42 2.92 12.09 6.47
C ARG A 42 2.34 10.76 5.99
N THR A 43 1.07 10.53 6.28
CA THR A 43 0.33 9.39 5.72
C THR A 43 -0.63 9.90 4.65
N ASP A 44 -0.60 9.23 3.49
CA ASP A 44 -1.49 9.51 2.36
C ASP A 44 -2.96 9.26 2.73
N LYS A 45 -3.87 9.69 1.85
CA LYS A 45 -5.31 9.44 2.03
C LYS A 45 -5.58 7.92 2.13
N GLY A 46 -6.33 7.53 3.16
CA GLY A 46 -6.69 6.14 3.40
C GLY A 46 -5.57 5.26 3.96
N VAL A 47 -4.43 5.83 4.35
CA VAL A 47 -3.34 5.11 5.02
C VAL A 47 -3.51 5.19 6.54
N HIS A 48 -3.28 4.07 7.21
CA HIS A 48 -3.42 3.93 8.66
C HIS A 48 -2.10 4.24 9.40
N ALA A 49 -2.16 4.45 10.71
CA ALA A 49 -0.98 4.54 11.56
C ALA A 49 -1.28 3.96 12.95
N ALA A 50 -0.45 3.03 13.41
CA ALA A 50 -0.44 2.56 14.79
C ALA A 50 0.33 3.55 15.67
N GLY A 51 1.51 3.96 15.21
CA GLY A 51 2.37 4.93 15.87
C GLY A 51 2.78 6.04 14.90
N ASN A 52 2.46 7.28 15.26
CA ASN A 52 3.08 8.46 14.66
C ASN A 52 3.59 9.37 15.78
N VAL A 53 4.53 10.24 15.46
CA VAL A 53 5.05 11.21 16.42
C VAL A 53 4.79 12.62 15.89
N VAL A 54 4.18 13.44 16.73
CA VAL A 54 4.08 14.88 16.53
C VAL A 54 4.92 15.61 17.58
N SER A 55 5.50 16.74 17.21
CA SER A 55 6.21 17.62 18.14
C SER A 55 5.61 19.01 18.05
N LEU A 56 5.28 19.59 19.19
CA LEU A 56 4.64 20.89 19.32
C LEU A 56 4.83 21.41 20.75
N LYS A 57 4.56 22.69 20.98
CA LYS A 57 4.55 23.32 22.30
C LYS A 57 3.16 23.16 22.92
N LEU A 58 3.11 22.51 24.07
CA LEU A 58 1.89 22.28 24.85
C LEU A 58 2.06 22.78 26.29
N ILE A 59 0.93 23.15 26.89
CA ILE A 59 0.74 23.29 28.34
C ILE A 59 0.51 21.87 28.87
N VAL A 60 1.38 21.41 29.76
CA VAL A 60 1.49 19.99 30.18
C VAL A 60 1.70 19.86 31.70
N GLU A 61 1.35 20.90 32.44
CA GLU A 61 1.36 20.94 33.91
C GLU A 61 0.27 20.07 34.53
N ASP A 62 -0.79 19.79 33.76
CA ASP A 62 -1.88 18.90 34.11
C ASP A 62 -1.47 17.43 33.91
N GLU A 63 -1.44 16.64 34.98
CA GLU A 63 -1.03 15.23 34.94
C GLU A 63 -1.99 14.37 34.09
N ASP A 64 -3.26 14.77 33.99
CA ASP A 64 -4.30 14.06 33.24
C ASP A 64 -4.44 14.58 31.80
N VAL A 65 -3.50 15.41 31.31
CA VAL A 65 -3.62 16.07 30.00
C VAL A 65 -3.82 15.08 28.86
N VAL A 66 -3.18 13.91 28.89
CA VAL A 66 -3.33 12.87 27.86
C VAL A 66 -4.74 12.30 27.86
N GLU A 67 -5.33 12.06 29.04
CA GLU A 67 -6.70 11.57 29.15
C GLU A 67 -7.69 12.61 28.62
N LYS A 68 -7.55 13.88 29.02
CA LYS A 68 -8.40 14.99 28.57
C LYS A 68 -8.32 15.20 27.07
N ILE A 69 -7.14 15.04 26.47
CA ILE A 69 -6.98 15.06 25.01
C ILE A 69 -7.77 13.90 24.38
N ASN A 70 -7.59 12.67 24.88
CA ASN A 70 -8.27 11.49 24.34
C ASN A 70 -9.80 11.56 24.49
N GLN A 71 -10.33 12.16 25.56
CA GLN A 71 -11.78 12.41 25.73
C GLN A 71 -12.38 13.32 24.64
N ASN A 72 -11.53 14.13 23.98
CA ASN A 72 -11.93 15.03 22.89
C ASN A 72 -11.62 14.45 21.50
N LEU A 73 -11.10 13.22 21.42
CA LEU A 73 -10.75 12.54 20.17
C LEU A 73 -11.76 11.43 19.81
N PRO A 74 -12.08 11.24 18.52
CA PRO A 74 -12.87 10.10 18.09
C PRO A 74 -12.16 8.78 18.40
N GLU A 75 -12.89 7.66 18.50
CA GLU A 75 -12.31 6.37 18.91
C GLU A 75 -11.14 5.88 18.06
N GLN A 76 -11.14 6.25 16.79
CA GLN A 76 -10.11 5.94 15.80
C GLN A 76 -8.86 6.83 15.86
N ILE A 77 -8.76 7.76 16.82
CA ILE A 77 -7.57 8.59 17.06
C ILE A 77 -7.24 8.54 18.55
N ARG A 78 -6.01 8.18 18.87
CA ARG A 78 -5.53 8.06 20.25
C ARG A 78 -4.14 8.66 20.40
N VAL A 79 -3.93 9.33 21.53
CA VAL A 79 -2.61 9.75 22.02
C VAL A 79 -2.15 8.74 23.05
N TRP A 80 -1.04 8.06 22.75
CA TRP A 80 -0.44 7.06 23.64
C TRP A 80 0.20 7.69 24.87
N GLY A 81 0.92 8.79 24.67
CA GLY A 81 1.57 9.52 25.74
C GLY A 81 2.29 10.77 25.24
N ILE A 82 2.93 11.48 26.18
CA ILE A 82 3.66 12.72 25.93
C ILE A 82 5.02 12.65 26.62
N ASN A 83 6.08 13.01 25.89
CA ASN A 83 7.43 13.15 26.43
C ASN A 83 7.89 14.60 26.29
N ARG A 84 8.30 15.23 27.40
CA ARG A 84 8.86 16.58 27.38
C ARG A 84 10.27 16.56 26.77
N THR A 85 10.46 17.28 25.68
CA THR A 85 11.75 17.39 24.97
C THR A 85 12.42 18.76 25.18
N ASN A 86 13.64 18.92 24.67
CA ASN A 86 14.25 20.25 24.59
C ASN A 86 13.58 21.11 23.49
N LYS A 87 13.83 22.42 23.50
CA LYS A 87 13.21 23.39 22.57
C LYS A 87 13.61 23.18 21.09
N SER A 88 14.72 22.50 20.83
CA SER A 88 15.23 22.25 19.48
C SER A 88 14.80 20.90 18.90
N PHE A 89 14.09 20.07 19.67
CA PHE A 89 13.58 18.80 19.17
C PHE A 89 12.52 19.04 18.10
N GLU A 90 12.73 18.42 16.94
CA GLU A 90 11.75 18.38 15.86
C GLU A 90 11.62 16.93 15.39
N CYS A 91 10.43 16.36 15.59
CA CYS A 91 10.19 14.94 15.37
C CYS A 91 10.51 14.49 13.93
N ARG A 92 10.32 15.34 12.92
CA ARG A 92 10.63 15.00 11.52
C ARG A 92 12.11 14.89 11.25
N LYS A 93 12.88 15.93 11.63
CA LYS A 93 14.32 16.04 11.35
C LYS A 93 15.14 15.02 12.12
N LEU A 94 14.71 14.68 13.33
CA LEU A 94 15.43 13.75 14.21
C LEU A 94 15.00 12.29 14.04
N CYS A 95 13.96 12.02 13.24
CA CYS A 95 13.54 10.66 12.93
C CYS A 95 14.53 10.00 11.97
N GLY A 96 15.20 8.94 12.44
CA GLY A 96 16.25 8.25 11.69
C GLY A 96 15.72 7.18 10.72
N SER A 97 14.56 6.60 10.99
CA SER A 97 13.91 5.63 10.08
C SER A 97 12.44 5.47 10.40
N ARG A 98 11.66 4.86 9.51
CA ARG A 98 10.25 4.50 9.75
C ARG A 98 10.03 3.03 9.43
N VAL A 99 9.15 2.41 10.19
CA VAL A 99 8.67 1.04 9.96
C VAL A 99 7.24 1.14 9.47
N TYR A 100 6.97 0.55 8.31
CA TYR A 100 5.65 0.37 7.77
C TYR A 100 5.30 -1.11 7.71
N GLU A 101 4.01 -1.40 7.75
CA GLU A 101 3.45 -2.71 7.46
C GLU A 101 2.47 -2.57 6.29
N TYR A 102 2.49 -3.53 5.39
CA TYR A 102 1.53 -3.64 4.30
C TYR A 102 0.85 -5.00 4.36
N LEU A 103 -0.45 -5.00 4.63
CA LEU A 103 -1.30 -6.19 4.60
C LEU A 103 -1.82 -6.42 3.18
N ILE A 104 -1.66 -7.64 2.68
CA ILE A 104 -2.12 -8.03 1.35
C ILE A 104 -2.71 -9.45 1.37
N PRO A 105 -3.88 -9.70 0.75
CA PRO A 105 -4.38 -11.06 0.58
C PRO A 105 -3.43 -11.88 -0.29
N SER A 106 -3.17 -13.12 0.08
CA SER A 106 -2.20 -13.97 -0.64
C SER A 106 -2.63 -14.26 -2.08
N TYR A 107 -3.93 -14.25 -2.36
CA TYR A 107 -4.49 -14.39 -3.71
C TYR A 107 -4.04 -13.27 -4.68
N SER A 108 -3.53 -12.14 -4.16
CA SER A 108 -2.99 -11.02 -4.97
C SER A 108 -1.86 -11.45 -5.90
N PHE A 109 -1.15 -12.53 -5.54
CA PHE A 109 -0.02 -13.07 -6.28
C PHE A 109 -0.42 -14.16 -7.31
N LEU A 110 -1.70 -14.51 -7.43
CA LEU A 110 -2.22 -15.42 -8.47
C LEU A 110 -2.12 -14.82 -9.87
N PRO A 111 -1.86 -15.59 -10.92
CA PRO A 111 -1.70 -15.04 -12.24
C PRO A 111 -3.02 -14.46 -12.77
N PRO A 112 -2.96 -13.62 -13.82
CA PRO A 112 -4.13 -13.10 -14.49
C PRO A 112 -5.14 -14.17 -14.83
N LYS A 113 -6.42 -13.80 -14.86
CA LYS A 113 -7.46 -14.69 -15.36
C LYS A 113 -7.14 -15.09 -16.81
N PRO A 114 -7.18 -16.38 -17.17
CA PRO A 114 -7.05 -16.79 -18.57
C PRO A 114 -8.05 -16.04 -19.45
N GLY A 115 -7.60 -15.53 -20.59
CA GLY A 115 -8.41 -14.71 -21.51
C GLY A 115 -8.64 -13.25 -21.06
N SER A 116 -8.02 -12.79 -19.97
CA SER A 116 -7.86 -11.34 -19.75
C SER A 116 -6.86 -10.76 -20.75
N ALA A 117 -6.99 -9.47 -21.06
CA ALA A 117 -6.16 -8.81 -22.07
C ALA A 117 -4.65 -8.96 -21.79
N PHE A 118 -4.22 -8.81 -20.54
CA PHE A 118 -2.82 -8.96 -20.18
C PHE A 118 -2.37 -10.44 -20.17
N ALA A 119 -3.26 -11.39 -19.84
CA ALA A 119 -2.96 -12.81 -19.98
C ALA A 119 -2.70 -13.21 -21.44
N GLU A 120 -3.52 -12.70 -22.37
CA GLU A 120 -3.31 -12.90 -23.80
C GLU A 120 -1.98 -12.31 -24.25
N ARG A 121 -1.68 -11.08 -23.81
CA ARG A 121 -0.41 -10.41 -24.10
C ARG A 121 0.80 -11.20 -23.59
N LEU A 122 0.72 -11.75 -22.37
CA LEU A 122 1.78 -12.61 -21.82
C LEU A 122 2.02 -13.84 -22.69
N ASN A 123 0.94 -14.49 -23.13
CA ASN A 123 1.01 -15.68 -23.99
C ASN A 123 1.58 -15.38 -25.39
N GLU A 124 1.23 -14.24 -25.99
CA GLU A 124 1.79 -13.79 -27.25
C GLU A 124 3.30 -13.58 -27.13
N VAL A 125 3.73 -12.79 -26.15
CA VAL A 125 5.14 -12.45 -25.95
C VAL A 125 5.97 -13.68 -25.52
N ALA A 126 5.39 -14.61 -24.77
CA ALA A 126 6.06 -15.87 -24.42
C ALA A 126 6.33 -16.76 -25.64
N LYS A 127 5.48 -16.72 -26.67
CA LYS A 127 5.73 -17.42 -27.95
C LYS A 127 6.87 -16.77 -28.74
N GLU A 128 6.96 -15.44 -28.70
CA GLU A 128 8.03 -14.69 -29.36
C GLU A 128 9.39 -14.89 -28.66
N LYS A 129 9.39 -14.98 -27.32
CA LYS A 129 10.58 -15.12 -26.47
C LYS A 129 10.42 -16.26 -25.44
N PRO A 130 10.53 -17.53 -25.88
CA PRO A 130 10.34 -18.67 -25.00
C PRO A 130 11.40 -18.72 -23.89
N GLY A 131 10.98 -19.16 -22.70
CA GLY A 131 11.87 -19.40 -21.55
C GLY A 131 12.20 -18.17 -20.68
N VAL A 132 11.71 -16.98 -21.02
CA VAL A 132 11.91 -15.77 -20.19
C VAL A 132 10.81 -15.62 -19.13
N THR A 133 9.56 -15.78 -19.53
CA THR A 133 8.42 -15.83 -18.59
C THR A 133 8.46 -17.17 -17.87
N LYS A 134 8.41 -17.15 -16.54
CA LYS A 134 8.39 -18.34 -15.70
C LYS A 134 7.00 -18.98 -15.72
N ASP A 135 6.94 -20.30 -15.83
CA ASP A 135 5.71 -21.07 -15.69
C ASP A 135 5.12 -20.92 -14.28
N ASP A 136 3.79 -21.03 -14.18
CA ASP A 136 3.06 -20.92 -12.92
C ASP A 136 2.08 -22.09 -12.68
N PRO A 137 2.58 -23.30 -12.35
CA PRO A 137 1.74 -24.48 -12.17
C PRO A 137 0.73 -24.33 -11.03
N GLU A 138 1.06 -23.54 -9.99
CA GLU A 138 0.13 -23.25 -8.89
C GLU A 138 -1.07 -22.41 -9.37
N GLY A 139 -0.79 -21.41 -10.22
CA GLY A 139 -1.83 -20.60 -10.85
C GLY A 139 -2.69 -21.37 -11.84
N ASP A 140 -2.09 -22.27 -12.62
CA ASP A 140 -2.81 -23.15 -13.55
C ASP A 140 -3.80 -24.05 -12.80
N LEU A 141 -3.36 -24.66 -11.69
CA LEU A 141 -4.22 -25.47 -10.83
C LEU A 141 -5.37 -24.66 -10.23
N PHE A 142 -5.09 -23.42 -9.80
CA PHE A 142 -6.12 -22.53 -9.27
C PHE A 142 -7.21 -22.25 -10.33
N TRP A 143 -6.83 -21.84 -11.54
CA TRP A 143 -7.80 -21.50 -12.58
C TRP A 143 -8.54 -22.72 -13.12
N ALA A 144 -7.91 -23.90 -13.17
CA ALA A 144 -8.59 -25.14 -13.51
C ALA A 144 -9.69 -25.51 -12.50
N GLU A 145 -9.45 -25.31 -11.20
CA GLU A 145 -10.46 -25.53 -10.16
C GLU A 145 -11.59 -24.49 -10.24
N VAL A 146 -11.28 -23.23 -10.55
CA VAL A 146 -12.29 -22.20 -10.81
C VAL A 146 -13.20 -22.61 -11.98
N GLU A 147 -12.63 -23.01 -13.12
CA GLU A 147 -13.40 -23.47 -14.29
C GLU A 147 -14.29 -24.67 -13.96
N LYS A 148 -13.76 -25.63 -13.20
CA LYS A 148 -14.50 -26.82 -12.76
C LYS A 148 -15.71 -26.45 -11.88
N ARG A 149 -15.56 -25.51 -10.93
CA ARG A 149 -16.68 -25.06 -10.08
C ARG A 149 -17.73 -24.27 -10.88
N LEU A 150 -17.28 -23.44 -11.82
CA LEU A 150 -18.16 -22.72 -12.73
C LEU A 150 -18.99 -23.69 -13.58
N ALA A 151 -18.36 -24.72 -14.12
CA ALA A 151 -19.04 -25.77 -14.90
C ALA A 151 -20.04 -26.57 -14.05
N ALA A 152 -19.70 -26.91 -12.81
CA ALA A 152 -20.61 -27.59 -11.88
C ALA A 152 -21.87 -26.76 -11.57
N GLU A 153 -21.76 -25.43 -11.60
CA GLU A 153 -22.85 -24.48 -11.40
C GLU A 153 -23.59 -24.10 -12.71
N GLY A 154 -23.31 -24.83 -13.80
CA GLY A 154 -23.98 -24.68 -15.09
C GLY A 154 -23.50 -23.50 -15.93
N VAL A 155 -22.33 -22.91 -15.64
CA VAL A 155 -21.74 -21.86 -16.48
C VAL A 155 -21.00 -22.52 -17.65
N SER A 156 -21.43 -22.25 -18.87
CA SER A 156 -20.84 -22.81 -20.08
C SER A 156 -19.54 -22.10 -20.49
N LYS A 157 -18.75 -22.72 -21.38
CA LYS A 157 -17.58 -22.07 -21.97
C LYS A 157 -17.94 -20.84 -22.82
N GLU A 158 -19.14 -20.83 -23.40
CA GLU A 158 -19.65 -19.68 -24.17
C GLU A 158 -20.03 -18.51 -23.25
N ASP A 159 -20.60 -18.81 -22.08
CA ASP A 159 -20.85 -17.81 -21.04
C ASP A 159 -19.55 -17.16 -20.57
N LEU A 160 -18.48 -17.94 -20.39
CA LEU A 160 -17.18 -17.43 -19.96
C LEU A 160 -16.52 -16.54 -21.02
N ARG A 161 -16.62 -16.90 -22.31
CA ARG A 161 -16.15 -16.05 -23.42
C ARG A 161 -16.92 -14.75 -23.48
N SER A 162 -18.25 -14.82 -23.42
CA SER A 162 -19.12 -13.63 -23.40
C SER A 162 -18.82 -12.74 -22.19
N TYR A 163 -18.54 -13.34 -21.03
CA TYR A 163 -18.14 -12.61 -19.83
C TYR A 163 -16.80 -11.90 -20.00
N GLN A 164 -15.82 -12.54 -20.66
CA GLN A 164 -14.52 -11.93 -20.94
C GLN A 164 -14.65 -10.73 -21.87
N GLU A 165 -15.46 -10.84 -22.92
CA GLU A 165 -15.75 -9.72 -23.83
C GLU A 165 -16.34 -8.52 -23.07
N VAL A 166 -17.35 -8.76 -22.22
CA VAL A 166 -18.00 -7.71 -21.40
C VAL A 166 -17.06 -7.11 -20.35
N THR A 167 -16.14 -7.89 -19.79
CA THR A 167 -15.27 -7.44 -18.68
C THR A 167 -13.91 -6.91 -19.12
N GLY A 168 -13.48 -7.21 -20.35
CA GLY A 168 -12.24 -6.71 -20.97
C GLY A 168 -12.35 -5.29 -21.53
N GLU A 169 -13.56 -4.74 -21.64
CA GLU A 169 -13.79 -3.36 -22.05
C GLU A 169 -13.78 -2.43 -20.81
N GLY A 170 -13.10 -1.28 -20.92
CA GLY A 170 -12.88 -0.32 -19.83
C GLY A 170 -14.16 0.24 -19.21
N GLU A 171 -14.05 0.94 -18.07
CA GLU A 171 -15.21 1.40 -17.27
C GLU A 171 -16.24 2.23 -18.05
N GLU A 172 -15.82 3.08 -18.99
CA GLU A 172 -16.72 3.89 -19.83
C GLU A 172 -17.60 3.05 -20.77
N VAL A 173 -17.13 1.86 -21.19
CA VAL A 173 -17.89 0.95 -22.06
C VAL A 173 -18.85 0.07 -21.25
N ARG A 174 -18.60 -0.12 -19.94
CA ARG A 174 -19.42 -0.97 -19.05
C ARG A 174 -20.85 -0.47 -18.86
N GLU A 175 -21.11 0.84 -18.95
CA GLU A 175 -22.48 1.37 -18.81
C GLU A 175 -23.32 1.11 -20.06
N GLU A 176 -22.72 1.18 -21.26
CA GLU A 176 -23.41 0.86 -22.52
C GLU A 176 -23.47 -0.66 -22.79
N SER A 177 -22.44 -1.44 -22.42
CA SER A 177 -22.38 -2.88 -22.66
C SER A 177 -23.27 -3.70 -21.71
N ASN A 178 -23.48 -3.24 -20.47
CA ASN A 178 -24.46 -3.86 -19.56
C ASN A 178 -25.90 -3.75 -20.07
N ALA A 179 -26.21 -2.75 -20.91
CA ALA A 179 -27.52 -2.60 -21.55
C ALA A 179 -27.71 -3.52 -22.78
N ASN A 180 -26.62 -4.01 -23.40
CA ASN A 180 -26.62 -4.80 -24.64
C ASN A 180 -26.02 -6.22 -24.50
N SER A 181 -25.64 -6.62 -23.30
CA SER A 181 -25.02 -7.92 -23.00
C SER A 181 -26.00 -9.07 -23.27
N LYS A 182 -25.65 -9.98 -24.21
CA LYS A 182 -26.30 -11.30 -24.36
C LYS A 182 -26.21 -12.16 -23.09
N LEU A 183 -25.28 -11.83 -22.19
CA LEU A 183 -25.05 -12.53 -20.94
C LEU A 183 -25.98 -11.99 -19.86
N GLY A 184 -26.84 -12.84 -19.30
CA GLY A 184 -27.78 -12.44 -18.26
C GLY A 184 -27.07 -12.01 -16.97
N ALA A 185 -27.54 -10.93 -16.33
CA ALA A 185 -26.97 -10.41 -15.07
C ALA A 185 -26.83 -11.48 -13.95
N SER A 186 -27.70 -12.48 -13.95
CA SER A 186 -27.62 -13.64 -13.04
C SER A 186 -26.34 -14.47 -13.26
N VAL A 187 -25.94 -14.69 -14.51
CA VAL A 187 -24.73 -15.44 -14.87
C VAL A 187 -23.48 -14.65 -14.48
N ILE A 188 -23.43 -13.35 -14.78
CA ILE A 188 -22.34 -12.44 -14.36
C ILE A 188 -22.15 -12.48 -12.85
N LYS A 189 -23.26 -12.34 -12.09
CA LYS A 189 -23.23 -12.40 -10.63
C LYS A 189 -22.70 -13.75 -10.13
N LYS A 190 -23.18 -14.85 -10.71
CA LYS A 190 -22.75 -16.22 -10.38
C LYS A 190 -21.25 -16.41 -10.61
N ILE A 191 -20.73 -15.99 -11.76
CA ILE A 191 -19.29 -16.05 -12.09
C ILE A 191 -18.48 -15.30 -11.02
N LYS A 192 -18.83 -14.04 -10.75
CA LYS A 192 -18.15 -13.21 -9.74
C LYS A 192 -18.18 -13.85 -8.35
N THR A 193 -19.31 -14.41 -7.94
CA THR A 193 -19.46 -15.07 -6.65
C THR A 193 -18.52 -16.28 -6.52
N ILE A 194 -18.48 -17.16 -7.53
CA ILE A 194 -17.64 -18.35 -7.50
C ILE A 194 -16.15 -17.97 -7.53
N GLU A 195 -15.76 -17.06 -8.41
CA GLU A 195 -14.38 -16.60 -8.49
C GLU A 195 -13.90 -15.93 -7.18
N ASN A 196 -14.74 -15.09 -6.56
CA ASN A 196 -14.43 -14.47 -5.27
C ASN A 196 -14.29 -15.52 -4.16
N ALA A 197 -15.16 -16.54 -4.14
CA ALA A 197 -15.06 -17.63 -3.18
C ALA A 197 -13.74 -18.39 -3.34
N CYS A 198 -13.39 -18.77 -4.57
CA CYS A 198 -12.10 -19.44 -4.86
C CYS A 198 -10.90 -18.60 -4.42
N ARG A 199 -10.90 -17.29 -4.70
CA ARG A 199 -9.82 -16.38 -4.24
C ARG A 199 -9.68 -16.34 -2.72
N ARG A 200 -10.81 -16.31 -1.99
CA ARG A 200 -10.79 -16.31 -0.52
C ARG A 200 -10.27 -17.64 0.02
N GLU A 201 -10.63 -18.75 -0.62
CA GLU A 201 -10.17 -20.10 -0.24
C GLU A 201 -8.71 -20.40 -0.61
N TYR A 202 -8.12 -19.63 -1.52
CA TYR A 202 -6.73 -19.84 -1.95
C TYR A 202 -5.74 -19.75 -0.79
N ARG A 203 -4.78 -20.67 -0.77
CA ARG A 203 -3.67 -20.72 0.18
C ARG A 203 -2.37 -20.76 -0.61
N ILE A 204 -1.45 -19.87 -0.26
CA ILE A 204 -0.21 -19.71 -0.99
C ILE A 204 0.73 -20.89 -0.74
N SER A 205 1.37 -21.38 -1.80
CA SER A 205 2.42 -22.39 -1.66
C SER A 205 3.65 -21.82 -0.95
N VAL A 206 4.40 -22.69 -0.28
CA VAL A 206 5.70 -22.34 0.32
C VAL A 206 6.66 -21.82 -0.74
N GLN A 207 6.66 -22.42 -1.93
CA GLN A 207 7.54 -22.02 -3.03
C GLN A 207 7.25 -20.59 -3.50
N ARG A 208 5.98 -20.23 -3.66
CA ARG A 208 5.59 -18.87 -4.05
C ARG A 208 5.86 -17.87 -2.93
N LEU A 209 5.60 -18.23 -1.67
CA LEU A 209 5.91 -17.38 -0.52
C LEU A 209 7.41 -17.07 -0.42
N GLU A 210 8.28 -18.08 -0.58
CA GLU A 210 9.73 -17.88 -0.58
C GLU A 210 10.20 -17.00 -1.74
N LYS A 211 9.60 -17.15 -2.93
CA LYS A 211 9.88 -16.26 -4.06
C LYS A 211 9.49 -14.82 -3.76
N ILE A 212 8.34 -14.59 -3.13
CA ILE A 212 7.90 -13.25 -2.70
C ILE A 212 8.90 -12.66 -1.68
N ARG A 213 9.33 -13.45 -0.69
CA ARG A 213 10.35 -13.05 0.29
C ARG A 213 11.65 -12.64 -0.38
N GLN A 214 12.13 -13.43 -1.34
CA GLN A 214 13.33 -13.12 -2.13
C GLN A 214 13.17 -11.81 -2.91
N CYS A 215 12.05 -11.60 -3.59
CA CYS A 215 11.75 -10.36 -4.30
C CYS A 215 11.79 -9.12 -3.40
N PHE A 216 11.17 -9.16 -2.21
CA PHE A 216 11.21 -8.03 -1.29
C PHE A 216 12.62 -7.76 -0.76
N LYS A 217 13.43 -8.81 -0.58
CA LYS A 217 14.82 -8.69 -0.13
C LYS A 217 15.71 -7.94 -1.13
N LEU A 218 15.37 -7.95 -2.43
CA LEU A 218 16.10 -7.19 -3.47
C LEU A 218 16.06 -5.67 -3.24
N TYR A 219 15.12 -5.16 -2.45
CA TYR A 219 15.07 -3.74 -2.10
C TYR A 219 16.05 -3.34 -0.99
N GLU A 220 16.58 -4.28 -0.20
CA GLU A 220 17.50 -3.97 0.89
C GLU A 220 18.79 -3.30 0.36
N GLY A 221 19.29 -2.33 1.10
CA GLY A 221 20.43 -1.51 0.68
C GLY A 221 20.03 -0.16 0.08
N VAL A 222 21.00 0.46 -0.60
CA VAL A 222 20.86 1.80 -1.19
C VAL A 222 20.59 1.66 -2.68
N HIS A 223 19.45 2.15 -3.14
CA HIS A 223 19.05 2.10 -4.55
C HIS A 223 18.46 3.44 -5.02
N ASN A 224 18.40 3.60 -6.34
CA ASN A 224 17.71 4.72 -6.97
C ASN A 224 16.22 4.40 -7.17
N PHE A 225 15.35 5.02 -6.38
CA PHE A 225 13.91 4.76 -6.38
C PHE A 225 13.12 5.74 -7.27
N HIS A 226 13.73 6.37 -8.28
CA HIS A 226 13.05 7.38 -9.12
C HIS A 226 11.76 6.85 -9.79
N ASN A 227 11.76 5.62 -10.29
CA ASN A 227 10.57 4.96 -10.86
C ASN A 227 9.50 4.59 -9.82
N PHE A 228 9.88 4.55 -8.53
CA PHE A 228 9.01 4.21 -7.42
C PHE A 228 8.36 5.44 -6.78
N THR A 229 8.42 6.60 -7.42
CA THR A 229 7.74 7.81 -6.94
C THR A 229 7.16 8.57 -8.13
N LEU A 230 6.59 9.72 -7.87
CA LEU A 230 6.21 10.71 -8.87
C LEU A 230 7.21 11.86 -8.87
N GLY A 231 7.36 12.52 -10.02
CA GLY A 231 8.10 13.79 -10.13
C GLY A 231 9.62 13.72 -9.94
N LYS A 232 10.23 12.53 -9.92
CA LYS A 232 11.69 12.35 -9.78
C LYS A 232 12.29 11.75 -11.05
N GLY A 233 13.38 12.35 -11.52
CA GLY A 233 14.20 11.80 -12.60
C GLY A 233 15.35 10.96 -12.07
N TYR A 234 15.89 10.07 -12.91
CA TYR A 234 17.00 9.17 -12.55
C TYR A 234 18.21 9.88 -11.95
N LYS A 235 18.56 11.08 -12.43
CA LYS A 235 19.73 11.84 -11.95
C LYS A 235 19.45 12.67 -10.69
N ASP A 236 18.24 12.66 -10.15
CA ASP A 236 17.92 13.38 -8.92
C ASP A 236 18.53 12.63 -7.70
N PRO A 237 19.51 13.22 -6.98
CA PRO A 237 20.13 12.55 -5.83
C PRO A 237 19.12 12.30 -4.70
N SER A 238 18.04 13.07 -4.65
CA SER A 238 16.95 12.86 -3.69
C SER A 238 16.07 11.66 -4.03
N ALA A 239 16.32 10.91 -5.12
CA ALA A 239 15.69 9.63 -5.38
C ALA A 239 16.42 8.43 -4.73
N GLN A 240 17.64 8.65 -4.22
CA GLN A 240 18.41 7.61 -3.51
C GLN A 240 17.79 7.34 -2.14
N ARG A 241 17.45 6.08 -1.85
CA ARG A 241 16.87 5.68 -0.57
C ARG A 241 17.56 4.45 -0.03
N PHE A 242 17.61 4.37 1.30
CA PHE A 242 18.19 3.25 2.02
C PHE A 242 17.09 2.45 2.72
N MET A 243 16.87 1.22 2.25
CA MET A 243 16.01 0.25 2.91
C MET A 243 16.85 -0.61 3.85
N LYS A 244 16.47 -0.61 5.13
CA LYS A 244 17.20 -1.32 6.19
C LYS A 244 16.84 -2.80 6.23
N SER A 245 15.55 -3.12 6.18
CA SER A 245 15.08 -4.51 6.19
C SER A 245 13.68 -4.61 5.60
N LEU A 246 13.44 -5.68 4.84
CA LEU A 246 12.10 -6.05 4.38
C LEU A 246 11.83 -7.51 4.72
N THR A 247 10.70 -7.77 5.39
CA THR A 247 10.30 -9.13 5.76
C THR A 247 8.84 -9.39 5.39
N VAL A 248 8.53 -10.65 5.11
CA VAL A 248 7.15 -11.11 4.81
C VAL A 248 6.81 -12.21 5.80
N SER A 249 5.72 -12.03 6.55
CA SER A 249 5.28 -12.95 7.58
C SER A 249 4.93 -14.33 7.02
N GLU A 250 4.74 -15.31 7.90
CA GLU A 250 3.94 -16.49 7.56
C GLU A 250 2.49 -16.08 7.22
N PRO A 251 1.77 -16.84 6.39
CA PRO A 251 0.39 -16.54 6.07
C PRO A 251 -0.52 -16.67 7.29
N LYS A 252 -1.47 -15.74 7.42
CA LYS A 252 -2.47 -15.74 8.49
C LYS A 252 -3.87 -15.83 7.90
N LEU A 253 -4.67 -16.75 8.41
CA LEU A 253 -6.06 -16.92 7.98
C LEU A 253 -6.99 -16.00 8.79
N ILE A 254 -7.69 -15.11 8.10
CA ILE A 254 -8.56 -14.11 8.72
C ILE A 254 -9.86 -14.03 7.91
N ASN A 255 -10.99 -14.28 8.56
CA ASN A 255 -12.32 -14.29 7.93
C ASN A 255 -12.38 -15.14 6.64
N GLY A 256 -11.71 -16.30 6.65
CA GLY A 256 -11.65 -17.24 5.52
C GLY A 256 -10.64 -16.87 4.43
N THR A 257 -10.08 -15.66 4.44
CA THR A 257 -9.07 -15.18 3.49
C THR A 257 -7.68 -15.26 4.10
N GLU A 258 -6.69 -15.72 3.34
CA GLU A 258 -5.31 -15.77 3.79
C GLU A 258 -4.58 -14.44 3.48
N TRP A 259 -3.87 -13.91 4.46
CA TRP A 259 -3.18 -12.62 4.42
C TRP A 259 -1.69 -12.76 4.70
N LEU A 260 -0.90 -11.92 4.03
CA LEU A 260 0.52 -11.72 4.30
C LEU A 260 0.73 -10.32 4.90
N SER A 261 1.61 -10.24 5.89
CA SER A 261 2.13 -8.97 6.42
C SER A 261 3.53 -8.73 5.87
N ILE A 262 3.71 -7.61 5.17
CA ILE A 262 5.00 -7.18 4.64
C ILE A 262 5.50 -6.03 5.53
N LYS A 263 6.55 -6.27 6.32
CA LYS A 263 7.19 -5.22 7.13
C LYS A 263 8.34 -4.58 6.37
N ILE A 264 8.34 -3.26 6.30
CA ILE A 264 9.29 -2.46 5.52
C ILE A 264 9.92 -1.43 6.45
N HIS A 265 11.21 -1.60 6.74
CA HIS A 265 12.00 -0.67 7.54
C HIS A 265 12.94 0.10 6.62
N GLY A 266 12.76 1.42 6.54
CA GLY A 266 13.57 2.29 5.69
C GLY A 266 13.96 3.58 6.40
N GLN A 267 15.06 4.19 5.97
CA GLN A 267 15.53 5.47 6.53
C GLN A 267 14.55 6.61 6.22
N SER A 268 14.10 6.68 4.97
CA SER A 268 13.11 7.63 4.48
C SER A 268 12.36 7.02 3.30
N PHE A 269 11.20 7.58 2.98
CA PHE A 269 10.34 7.14 1.88
C PHE A 269 9.86 8.36 1.10
N MET A 270 9.74 8.22 -0.22
CA MET A 270 9.09 9.20 -1.10
C MET A 270 7.59 8.94 -1.21
N LEU A 271 6.88 9.91 -1.76
CA LEU A 271 5.47 9.77 -2.12
C LEU A 271 5.24 8.47 -2.91
N HIS A 272 4.27 7.66 -2.46
CA HIS A 272 3.88 6.37 -3.05
C HIS A 272 4.93 5.26 -3.08
N GLN A 273 6.14 5.47 -2.57
CA GLN A 273 7.25 4.53 -2.72
C GLN A 273 6.92 3.12 -2.28
N ILE A 274 6.34 2.96 -1.09
CA ILE A 274 5.98 1.64 -0.56
C ILE A 274 4.92 0.96 -1.43
N ARG A 275 3.88 1.70 -1.84
CA ARG A 275 2.78 1.16 -2.66
C ARG A 275 3.28 0.72 -4.03
N LYS A 276 4.20 1.47 -4.64
CA LYS A 276 4.87 1.09 -5.90
C LYS A 276 5.81 -0.10 -5.72
N MET A 277 6.57 -0.18 -4.62
CA MET A 277 7.42 -1.33 -4.31
C MET A 277 6.61 -2.62 -4.18
N VAL A 278 5.48 -2.57 -3.46
CA VAL A 278 4.57 -3.71 -3.29
C VAL A 278 3.94 -4.11 -4.64
N ALA A 279 3.44 -3.15 -5.42
CA ALA A 279 2.88 -3.43 -6.74
C ALA A 279 3.90 -4.07 -7.69
N MET A 280 5.13 -3.56 -7.71
CA MET A 280 6.21 -4.09 -8.55
C MET A 280 6.49 -5.56 -8.23
N VAL A 281 6.57 -5.93 -6.95
CA VAL A 281 6.78 -7.34 -6.54
C VAL A 281 5.56 -8.18 -6.89
N ALA A 282 4.36 -7.70 -6.55
CA ALA A 282 3.13 -8.43 -6.82
C ALA A 282 3.01 -8.76 -8.30
N LEU A 283 3.14 -7.77 -9.19
CA LEU A 283 3.03 -7.94 -10.64
C LEU A 283 4.19 -8.75 -11.24
N THR A 284 5.42 -8.63 -10.70
CA THR A 284 6.54 -9.50 -11.11
C THR A 284 6.21 -10.97 -10.87
N ILE A 285 5.62 -11.31 -9.72
CA ILE A 285 5.19 -12.67 -9.42
C ILE A 285 3.99 -13.07 -10.28
N ARG A 286 2.96 -12.21 -10.29
CA ARG A 286 1.67 -12.42 -10.98
C ARG A 286 1.86 -12.74 -12.47
N TYR A 287 2.78 -12.04 -13.12
CA TYR A 287 2.99 -12.13 -14.57
C TYR A 287 4.14 -13.06 -14.95
N GLY A 288 4.72 -13.80 -13.99
CA GLY A 288 5.84 -14.70 -14.26
C GLY A 288 7.11 -13.99 -14.73
N ALA A 289 7.25 -12.69 -14.46
CA ALA A 289 8.41 -11.92 -14.89
C ALA A 289 9.70 -12.38 -14.16
N PRO A 290 10.88 -12.22 -14.77
CA PRO A 290 12.15 -12.42 -14.08
C PRO A 290 12.27 -11.52 -12.85
N GLU A 291 12.78 -12.05 -11.74
CA GLU A 291 12.95 -11.28 -10.49
C GLU A 291 13.93 -10.11 -10.65
N SER A 292 14.87 -10.22 -11.61
CA SER A 292 15.76 -9.13 -12.01
C SER A 292 15.00 -7.88 -12.48
N ARG A 293 13.73 -8.01 -12.89
CA ARG A 293 12.89 -6.87 -13.27
C ARG A 293 12.81 -5.82 -12.16
N ILE A 294 12.83 -6.26 -10.90
CA ILE A 294 12.79 -5.39 -9.73
C ILE A 294 14.07 -4.53 -9.66
N THR A 295 15.25 -5.14 -9.85
CA THR A 295 16.52 -4.41 -9.78
C THR A 295 16.77 -3.57 -11.02
N GLU A 296 16.32 -4.02 -12.19
CA GLU A 296 16.35 -3.25 -13.43
C GLU A 296 15.52 -1.97 -13.35
N ALA A 297 14.44 -1.96 -12.55
CA ALA A 297 13.62 -0.77 -12.32
C ALA A 297 14.35 0.36 -11.56
N PHE A 298 15.52 0.10 -10.97
CA PHE A 298 16.40 1.15 -10.45
C PHE A 298 17.25 1.83 -11.53
N GLY A 299 17.27 1.29 -12.76
CA GLY A 299 18.06 1.78 -13.88
C GLY A 299 17.56 3.11 -14.45
N GLU A 300 18.29 3.65 -15.44
CA GLU A 300 18.01 4.96 -16.05
C GLU A 300 16.68 5.01 -16.81
N GLN A 301 16.25 3.87 -17.35
CA GLN A 301 14.99 3.79 -18.09
C GLN A 301 13.83 4.09 -17.16
N SER A 302 12.94 4.97 -17.62
CA SER A 302 11.83 5.38 -16.79
C SER A 302 10.55 4.62 -17.14
N ILE A 303 9.93 4.06 -16.11
CA ILE A 303 8.77 3.18 -16.22
C ILE A 303 7.65 3.66 -15.30
N SER A 304 6.40 3.41 -15.69
CA SER A 304 5.25 3.69 -14.83
C SER A 304 4.94 2.48 -13.97
N ILE A 305 5.39 2.49 -12.72
CA ILE A 305 5.00 1.47 -11.74
C ILE A 305 3.63 1.84 -11.15
N PRO A 306 2.62 0.96 -11.21
CA PRO A 306 1.30 1.23 -10.67
C PRO A 306 1.34 1.32 -9.13
N LYS A 307 0.37 2.02 -8.56
CA LYS A 307 0.27 2.29 -7.13
C LYS A 307 -0.68 1.29 -6.49
N ALA A 308 -0.16 0.33 -5.71
CA ALA A 308 -1.01 -0.65 -5.00
C ALA A 308 -2.03 0.05 -4.08
N PRO A 309 -3.15 -0.58 -3.67
CA PRO A 309 -4.15 0.03 -2.79
C PRO A 309 -3.58 0.64 -1.51
N SER A 310 -4.10 1.77 -1.04
CA SER A 310 -3.69 2.34 0.25
C SER A 310 -4.22 1.55 1.44
N LEU A 311 -5.30 0.78 1.25
CA LEU A 311 -6.00 0.02 2.28
C LEU A 311 -5.06 -0.85 3.11
N GLY A 312 -4.10 -1.53 2.47
CA GLY A 312 -3.17 -2.42 3.17
C GLY A 312 -2.07 -1.69 3.94
N LEU A 313 -1.81 -0.41 3.68
CA LEU A 313 -0.64 0.29 4.20
C LEU A 313 -0.93 0.93 5.56
N LEU A 314 -0.04 0.65 6.52
CA LEU A 314 -0.03 1.30 7.81
C LEU A 314 1.38 1.68 8.26
N LEU A 315 1.51 2.85 8.89
CA LEU A 315 2.72 3.24 9.61
C LEU A 315 2.73 2.55 10.98
N GLU A 316 3.69 1.66 11.22
CA GLU A 316 3.87 1.04 12.55
C GLU A 316 4.47 2.07 13.51
N GLN A 317 5.64 2.64 13.16
CA GLN A 317 6.29 3.66 13.99
C GLN A 317 7.45 4.38 13.30
N PRO A 318 7.67 5.68 13.61
CA PRO A 318 8.96 6.36 13.46
C PRO A 318 9.99 5.87 14.49
N VAL A 319 11.27 5.90 14.14
CA VAL A 319 12.38 5.40 14.97
C VAL A 319 13.41 6.49 15.22
N TYR A 320 13.75 6.73 16.50
CA TYR A 320 14.61 7.82 16.98
C TYR A 320 15.95 7.34 17.53
N GLU A 321 16.44 6.18 17.12
CA GLU A 321 17.63 5.49 17.67
C GLU A 321 18.85 6.41 17.89
N ALA A 322 19.23 7.21 16.88
CA ALA A 322 20.36 8.13 16.98
C ALA A 322 20.12 9.29 17.97
N TYR A 323 18.87 9.72 18.13
CA TYR A 323 18.48 10.72 19.12
C TYR A 323 18.42 10.11 20.53
N ASN A 324 17.88 8.90 20.66
CA ASN A 324 17.79 8.17 21.93
C ASN A 324 19.18 7.91 22.52
N ARG A 325 20.17 7.51 21.70
CA ARG A 325 21.58 7.42 22.14
C ARG A 325 22.11 8.74 22.72
N LYS A 326 21.70 9.89 22.20
CA LYS A 326 22.09 11.19 22.78
C LYS A 326 21.37 11.43 24.10
N LEU A 327 20.08 11.13 24.20
CA LEU A 327 19.31 11.29 25.43
C LEU A 327 19.86 10.45 26.59
N GLU A 328 20.31 9.22 26.32
CA GLU A 328 20.97 8.36 27.30
C GLU A 328 22.18 9.06 27.94
N THR A 329 23.00 9.77 27.16
CA THR A 329 24.16 10.51 27.71
C THR A 329 23.76 11.67 28.63
N PHE A 330 22.51 12.14 28.56
CA PHE A 330 21.95 13.17 29.43
C PHE A 330 21.06 12.62 30.54
N GLY A 331 20.95 11.28 30.68
CA GLY A 331 20.06 10.63 31.64
C GLY A 331 18.58 10.96 31.41
N ARG A 332 18.16 11.09 30.14
CA ARG A 332 16.76 11.38 29.76
C ARG A 332 16.11 10.17 29.09
N ASP A 333 14.80 10.07 29.26
CA ASP A 333 14.00 8.99 28.68
C ASP A 333 14.04 8.97 27.16
N ALA A 334 14.15 7.78 26.58
CA ALA A 334 14.13 7.57 25.15
C ALA A 334 12.74 7.86 24.55
N ILE A 335 12.71 8.34 23.31
CA ILE A 335 11.47 8.40 22.53
C ILE A 335 11.25 7.01 21.94
N THR A 336 10.33 6.26 22.54
CA THR A 336 10.01 4.88 22.19
C THR A 336 8.52 4.60 22.37
N PHE A 337 8.00 3.64 21.59
CA PHE A 337 6.64 3.11 21.71
C PHE A 337 6.56 1.86 22.59
N GLU A 338 7.69 1.39 23.15
CA GLU A 338 7.76 0.18 23.97
C GLU A 338 6.77 0.16 25.15
N PRO A 339 6.56 1.26 25.90
CA PRO A 339 5.58 1.28 27.00
C PRO A 339 4.11 1.14 26.55
N TYR A 340 3.84 1.32 25.25
CA TYR A 340 2.48 1.38 24.70
C TYR A 340 2.15 0.21 23.77
N GLN A 341 3.02 -0.81 23.69
CA GLN A 341 2.87 -1.89 22.71
C GLN A 341 1.54 -2.63 22.86
N GLU A 342 1.12 -2.93 24.08
CA GLU A 342 -0.13 -3.66 24.32
C GLU A 342 -1.35 -2.85 23.84
N GLN A 343 -1.43 -1.57 24.22
CA GLN A 343 -2.52 -0.69 23.81
C GLN A 343 -2.51 -0.44 22.28
N MET A 344 -1.31 -0.34 21.69
CA MET A 344 -1.15 -0.19 20.24
C MET A 344 -1.61 -1.43 19.49
N GLU A 345 -1.29 -2.64 19.97
CA GLU A 345 -1.75 -3.89 19.35
C GLU A 345 -3.27 -4.07 19.48
N GLU A 346 -3.86 -3.75 20.63
CA GLU A 346 -5.31 -3.75 20.80
C GLU A 346 -5.99 -2.77 19.82
N PHE A 347 -5.45 -1.55 19.72
CA PHE A 347 -5.95 -0.54 18.80
C PHE A 347 -5.79 -0.95 17.33
N LYS A 348 -4.63 -1.52 16.97
CA LYS A 348 -4.38 -2.06 15.63
C LYS A 348 -5.43 -3.12 15.29
N SER A 349 -5.63 -4.09 16.18
CA SER A 349 -6.62 -5.15 16.00
C SER A 349 -8.01 -4.55 15.77
N LYS A 350 -8.49 -3.73 16.69
CA LYS A 350 -9.87 -3.23 16.74
C LYS A 350 -10.20 -2.17 15.68
N HIS A 351 -9.27 -1.25 15.40
CA HIS A 351 -9.57 -0.06 14.61
C HIS A 351 -8.88 -0.03 13.24
N ILE A 352 -7.78 -0.77 13.05
CA ILE A 352 -7.03 -0.79 11.80
C ILE A 352 -7.29 -2.10 11.05
N TYR A 353 -6.88 -3.23 11.62
CA TYR A 353 -6.97 -4.54 10.98
C TYR A 353 -8.41 -4.95 10.70
N ASP A 354 -9.31 -4.84 11.67
CA ASP A 354 -10.74 -5.14 11.48
C ASP A 354 -11.35 -4.32 10.33
N LYS A 355 -10.96 -3.04 10.21
CA LYS A 355 -11.39 -2.17 9.12
C LYS A 355 -10.84 -2.63 7.77
N ILE A 356 -9.54 -2.95 7.70
CA ILE A 356 -8.89 -3.45 6.48
C ILE A 356 -9.59 -4.71 5.98
N TYR A 357 -9.81 -5.69 6.87
CA TYR A 357 -10.43 -6.96 6.51
C TYR A 357 -11.90 -6.81 6.13
N THR A 358 -12.64 -5.94 6.82
CA THR A 358 -14.05 -5.67 6.51
C THR A 358 -14.21 -4.97 5.17
N ASP A 359 -13.43 -3.93 4.92
CA ASP A 359 -13.46 -3.16 3.68
C ASP A 359 -13.05 -4.05 2.49
N GLU A 360 -12.03 -4.90 2.66
CA GLU A 360 -11.63 -5.87 1.64
C GLU A 360 -12.72 -6.93 1.39
N ALA A 361 -13.31 -7.51 2.44
CA ALA A 361 -14.37 -8.50 2.30
C ALA A 361 -15.62 -7.96 1.59
N LYS A 362 -15.87 -6.65 1.70
CA LYS A 362 -17.02 -5.99 1.09
C LYS A 362 -16.73 -5.52 -0.34
N GLU A 363 -15.62 -4.80 -0.53
CA GLU A 363 -15.33 -4.07 -1.77
C GLU A 363 -14.36 -4.83 -2.70
N ASN A 364 -13.67 -5.87 -2.21
CA ASN A 364 -12.64 -6.62 -2.94
C ASN A 364 -11.59 -5.68 -3.59
N VAL A 365 -11.10 -4.71 -2.83
CA VAL A 365 -10.22 -3.61 -3.28
C VAL A 365 -8.97 -4.14 -3.96
N PHE A 366 -8.35 -5.19 -3.40
CA PHE A 366 -7.15 -5.79 -4.00
C PHE A 366 -7.47 -6.47 -5.33
N HIS A 367 -8.53 -7.28 -5.38
CA HIS A 367 -8.94 -7.91 -6.63
C HIS A 367 -9.30 -6.87 -7.70
N ALA A 368 -10.03 -5.80 -7.35
CA ALA A 368 -10.38 -4.74 -8.28
C ALA A 368 -9.13 -4.08 -8.90
N PHE A 369 -8.12 -3.79 -8.07
CA PHE A 369 -6.83 -3.27 -8.55
C PHE A 369 -6.16 -4.23 -9.54
N PHE A 370 -5.99 -5.51 -9.19
CA PHE A 370 -5.32 -6.45 -10.11
C PHE A 370 -6.14 -6.77 -11.36
N ALA A 371 -7.47 -6.85 -11.25
CA ALA A 371 -8.33 -7.03 -12.42
C ALA A 371 -8.23 -5.85 -13.40
N PHE A 372 -8.10 -4.62 -12.88
CA PHE A 372 -7.81 -3.44 -13.68
C PHE A 372 -6.43 -3.52 -14.34
N MET A 373 -5.41 -3.97 -13.60
CA MET A 373 -4.07 -4.20 -14.19
C MET A 373 -4.09 -5.26 -15.29
N ASP A 374 -4.90 -6.31 -15.13
CA ASP A 374 -5.03 -7.42 -16.07
C ASP A 374 -5.83 -7.04 -17.34
N SER A 375 -6.54 -5.89 -17.35
CA SER A 375 -7.35 -5.45 -18.51
C SER A 375 -6.60 -4.64 -19.56
N PHE A 376 -5.32 -4.30 -19.34
CA PHE A 376 -4.56 -3.51 -20.32
C PHE A 376 -3.99 -4.38 -21.46
N LYS A 377 -4.48 -4.18 -22.69
CA LYS A 377 -3.98 -4.86 -23.91
C LYS A 377 -2.68 -4.26 -24.46
N ASP A 378 -2.69 -2.95 -24.73
CA ASP A 378 -1.51 -2.15 -25.11
C ASP A 378 -1.01 -1.39 -23.90
N SER A 379 -0.11 -2.02 -23.15
CA SER A 379 0.08 -1.66 -21.76
C SER A 379 1.36 -0.84 -21.54
N PRO A 380 1.33 0.26 -20.77
CA PRO A 380 2.55 0.85 -20.21
C PRO A 380 3.32 -0.14 -19.30
N PHE A 381 2.71 -1.29 -19.00
CA PHE A 381 3.24 -2.37 -18.18
C PHE A 381 3.84 -3.53 -19.00
N ASP A 382 4.04 -3.37 -20.32
CA ASP A 382 4.65 -4.40 -21.19
C ASP A 382 6.04 -4.82 -20.72
N TYR A 383 6.71 -4.00 -19.92
CA TYR A 383 7.98 -4.33 -19.29
C TYR A 383 7.91 -5.50 -18.30
N PHE A 384 6.72 -5.91 -17.83
CA PHE A 384 6.61 -7.15 -17.05
C PHE A 384 6.62 -8.42 -17.91
N THR A 385 6.45 -8.31 -19.23
CA THR A 385 6.54 -9.45 -20.14
C THR A 385 8.01 -9.84 -20.40
N ALA A 386 8.24 -10.79 -21.31
CA ALA A 386 9.58 -11.14 -21.78
C ALA A 386 10.28 -10.01 -22.57
N HIS A 387 9.58 -8.94 -22.94
CA HIS A 387 10.22 -7.75 -23.53
C HIS A 387 11.11 -7.02 -22.55
N GLY A 388 10.65 -6.88 -21.31
CA GLY A 388 11.36 -6.17 -20.29
C GLY A 388 11.44 -4.67 -20.44
N ILE A 389 12.30 -4.06 -19.61
CA ILE A 389 12.48 -2.61 -19.60
C ILE A 389 13.36 -2.24 -20.81
N THR A 390 12.74 -1.67 -21.83
CA THR A 390 13.40 -1.18 -23.05
C THR A 390 13.29 0.34 -23.16
N SER A 391 14.09 0.94 -24.06
CA SER A 391 13.99 2.38 -24.40
C SER A 391 12.64 2.78 -25.03
N SER A 392 11.86 1.82 -25.53
CA SER A 392 10.52 2.04 -26.07
C SER A 392 9.42 1.94 -25.01
N THR A 393 9.75 1.68 -23.74
CA THR A 393 8.77 1.59 -22.65
C THR A 393 8.07 2.94 -22.48
N LYS A 394 6.77 2.99 -22.76
CA LYS A 394 5.99 4.22 -22.69
C LYS A 394 5.68 4.55 -21.22
N GLN A 395 6.07 5.74 -20.77
CA GLN A 395 5.55 6.28 -19.51
C GLN A 395 4.08 6.65 -19.66
N GLN A 396 3.30 6.36 -18.63
CA GLN A 396 1.96 6.89 -18.49
C GLN A 396 2.05 8.38 -18.13
N LYS A 397 1.15 9.21 -18.70
CA LYS A 397 1.05 10.62 -18.29
C LYS A 397 0.63 10.69 -16.83
N ILE A 398 1.25 11.59 -16.06
CA ILE A 398 0.86 11.92 -14.69
C ILE A 398 -0.58 12.45 -14.71
N SER A 399 -1.47 11.83 -13.93
CA SER A 399 -2.87 12.25 -13.82
C SER A 399 -2.99 13.61 -13.12
N ASP A 400 -4.14 14.27 -13.23
CA ASP A 400 -4.35 15.53 -12.50
C ASP A 400 -4.40 15.32 -10.98
N GLU A 401 -4.93 14.19 -10.52
CA GLU A 401 -4.87 13.77 -9.11
C GLU A 401 -3.42 13.62 -8.62
N ASP A 402 -2.56 12.96 -9.41
CA ASP A 402 -1.15 12.78 -9.07
C ASP A 402 -0.41 14.14 -9.01
N LYS A 403 -0.83 15.14 -9.80
CA LYS A 403 -0.27 16.50 -9.73
C LYS A 403 -0.66 17.22 -8.44
N GLU A 404 -1.90 17.06 -7.98
CA GLU A 404 -2.36 17.63 -6.70
C GLU A 404 -1.60 16.99 -5.52
N GLU A 405 -1.45 15.66 -5.52
CA GLU A 405 -0.67 14.94 -4.48
C GLU A 405 0.80 15.39 -4.47
N LEU A 406 1.41 15.63 -5.63
CA LEU A 406 2.76 16.17 -5.76
C LEU A 406 2.91 17.60 -5.21
N GLN A 407 1.90 18.46 -5.38
CA GLN A 407 1.92 19.81 -4.83
C GLN A 407 1.90 19.76 -3.30
N GLY A 408 1.03 18.93 -2.71
CA GLY A 408 0.97 18.75 -1.25
C GLY A 408 2.25 18.16 -0.65
N ASP A 409 2.97 17.30 -1.36
CA ASP A 409 4.23 16.73 -0.87
C ASP A 409 5.33 17.80 -0.76
N ASN A 410 5.39 18.76 -1.68
CA ASN A 410 6.38 19.84 -1.67
C ASN A 410 6.14 20.91 -0.57
N GLU A 411 4.92 21.03 -0.05
CA GLU A 411 4.53 22.11 0.88
C GLU A 411 4.87 21.88 2.36
N GLY A 412 5.79 20.96 2.71
CA GLY A 412 6.44 21.09 4.01
C GLY A 412 7.16 19.90 4.57
#